data_AF-A0A536V682-F1
#
_entry.id   AF-A0A536V682-F1
#
_cell.length_a   1.000
_cell.length_b   1.000
_cell.length_c   1.000
_cell.angle_alpha   90.00
_cell.angle_beta   90.00
_cell.angle_gamma   90.00
#
_symmetry.space_group_name_H-M   'P 1'
#
loop_
_entity.id
_entity.type
_entity.pdbx_description
1 polymer ?
#
loop_
_entity_poly.entity_id
_entity_poly.type
_entity_poly.pdbx_seq_one_letter_code
_entity_poly.pdbx_strand_id
1 'polypeptide(L)'
;RRIDQTACNKDYSCAKGFCPSFVGVSGGSLRKKIGALSASKDALFARVSALHSPDEHRWDGPWDLLVTGVGGTGVVTVGALIAMAAHLEGKSASVLDFMGFAQKGGSVLSFVRLADVPSRLNQVRIDTQQADAILACDLVVGASPEALQT
;
A
#
# COMPACT_ATOMS: atom_id res chain seq x y z
N ARG A 1 -0.72 -28.18 19.49
CA ARG A 1 -0.37 -27.90 18.07
C ARG A 1 -1.00 -26.57 17.70
N ARG A 2 -0.20 -25.53 17.41
CA ARG A 2 -0.67 -24.18 17.10
C ARG A 2 0.03 -23.73 15.82
N ILE A 3 -0.74 -23.22 14.87
CA ILE A 3 -0.19 -22.68 13.62
C ILE A 3 0.45 -21.33 13.96
N ASP A 4 1.71 -21.18 13.57
CA ASP A 4 2.35 -19.88 13.52
C ASP A 4 1.75 -19.08 12.36
N GLN A 5 0.96 -18.07 12.70
CA GLN A 5 0.26 -17.23 11.75
C GLN A 5 1.21 -16.35 10.92
N THR A 6 2.45 -16.14 11.37
CA THR A 6 3.44 -15.33 10.66
C THR A 6 4.21 -16.13 9.61
N ALA A 7 4.39 -17.44 9.83
CA ALA A 7 5.05 -18.33 8.89
C ALA A 7 4.09 -19.01 7.89
N CYS A 8 2.77 -18.93 8.12
CA CYS A 8 1.77 -19.59 7.29
C CYS A 8 1.48 -18.78 6.02
N ASN A 9 1.76 -19.37 4.84
CA ASN A 9 1.53 -18.74 3.52
C ASN A 9 0.04 -18.54 3.18
N LYS A 10 -0.90 -19.14 3.94
CA LYS A 10 -2.36 -19.07 3.74
C LYS A 10 -2.85 -19.31 2.30
N ASP A 11 -2.04 -19.97 1.47
CA ASP A 11 -2.41 -20.39 0.12
C ASP A 11 -3.29 -21.65 0.12
N TYR A 12 -3.48 -22.25 1.30
CA TYR A 12 -4.26 -23.48 1.55
C TYR A 12 -3.84 -24.67 0.69
N SER A 13 -2.65 -24.63 0.09
CA SER A 13 -2.12 -25.72 -0.76
C SER A 13 -2.01 -27.03 0.03
N CYS A 14 -1.64 -26.93 1.30
CA CYS A 14 -1.59 -28.05 2.25
C CYS A 14 -2.96 -28.69 2.55
N ALA A 15 -4.09 -28.06 2.25
CA ALA A 15 -5.40 -28.71 2.34
C ALA A 15 -5.57 -29.82 1.28
N LYS A 16 -4.81 -29.76 0.18
CA LYS A 16 -4.76 -30.82 -0.84
C LYS A 16 -3.94 -32.04 -0.40
N GLY A 17 -3.11 -31.91 0.63
CA GLY A 17 -2.26 -32.98 1.15
C GLY A 17 -2.37 -33.06 2.66
N PHE A 18 -3.29 -33.91 3.15
CA PHE A 18 -3.50 -34.35 4.55
C PHE A 18 -2.82 -33.52 5.66
N CYS A 19 -2.99 -32.19 5.66
CA CYS A 19 -2.30 -31.33 6.60
C CYS A 19 -2.91 -31.51 8.00
N PRO A 20 -2.15 -32.00 8.99
CA PRO A 20 -2.69 -32.31 10.32
C PRO A 20 -2.96 -31.04 11.16
N SER A 21 -2.81 -29.86 10.57
CA SER A 21 -3.05 -28.55 11.20
C SER A 21 -4.44 -27.99 10.89
N PHE A 22 -5.19 -28.57 9.96
CA PHE A 22 -6.56 -28.16 9.61
C PHE A 22 -7.57 -29.25 9.96
N VAL A 23 -8.77 -28.82 10.35
CA VAL A 23 -9.97 -29.67 10.45
C VAL A 23 -11.02 -29.12 9.50
N GLY A 24 -11.56 -29.99 8.64
CA GLY A 24 -12.66 -29.64 7.75
C GLY A 24 -14.00 -29.79 8.46
N VAL A 25 -14.89 -28.80 8.31
CA VAL A 25 -16.27 -28.87 8.83
C VAL A 25 -17.22 -29.04 7.66
N SER A 26 -17.78 -30.23 7.50
CA SER A 26 -18.80 -30.52 6.49
C SER A 26 -20.19 -30.17 7.00
N GLY A 27 -21.03 -29.57 6.16
CA GLY A 27 -22.39 -29.14 6.55
C GLY A 27 -22.44 -27.91 7.46
N GLY A 28 -21.28 -27.32 7.79
CA GLY A 28 -21.22 -26.02 8.45
C GLY A 28 -21.58 -24.91 7.48
N SER A 29 -22.38 -23.94 7.93
CA SER A 29 -22.52 -22.66 7.24
C SER A 29 -21.62 -21.63 7.92
N LEU A 30 -20.94 -20.79 7.12
CA LEU A 30 -20.26 -19.63 7.68
C LEU A 30 -21.30 -18.80 8.41
N ARG A 31 -21.05 -18.50 9.69
CA ARG A 31 -21.87 -17.53 10.42
C ARG A 31 -21.82 -16.24 9.62
N LYS A 32 -22.94 -15.87 8.98
CA LYS A 32 -23.08 -14.57 8.35
C LYS A 32 -22.91 -13.55 9.47
N LYS A 33 -21.69 -13.04 9.64
CA LYS A 33 -21.50 -11.81 10.40
C LYS A 33 -22.39 -10.82 9.66
N ILE A 34 -23.40 -10.32 10.35
CA ILE A 34 -24.00 -9.05 10.01
C ILE A 34 -22.84 -8.08 10.14
N GLY A 35 -22.03 -7.95 9.09
CA GLY A 35 -20.97 -6.95 9.07
C GLY A 35 -21.63 -5.62 9.34
N ALA A 36 -20.91 -4.67 9.97
CA ALA A 36 -21.42 -3.32 10.24
C ALA A 36 -22.06 -2.65 9.00
N LEU A 37 -21.76 -3.16 7.80
CA LEU A 37 -22.24 -2.73 6.49
C LEU A 37 -23.52 -3.42 5.99
N SER A 38 -23.97 -4.52 6.60
CA SER A 38 -25.04 -5.36 6.06
C SER A 38 -26.46 -4.89 6.43
N ALA A 39 -26.60 -4.10 7.49
CA ALA A 39 -27.89 -3.53 7.89
C ALA A 39 -28.18 -2.15 7.26
N SER A 40 -27.20 -1.55 6.58
CA SER A 40 -27.22 -0.12 6.25
C SER A 40 -26.33 0.22 5.06
N LYS A 41 -26.19 -0.70 4.10
CA LYS A 41 -25.40 -0.49 2.88
C LYS A 41 -25.85 0.79 2.16
N ASP A 42 -27.15 0.97 1.99
CA ASP A 42 -27.73 2.16 1.33
C ASP A 42 -27.49 3.43 2.15
N ALA A 43 -27.60 3.36 3.48
CA ALA A 43 -27.32 4.50 4.35
C ALA A 43 -25.82 4.86 4.36
N LEU A 44 -24.91 3.89 4.25
CA LEU A 44 -23.50 4.16 4.07
C LEU A 44 -23.26 4.83 2.71
N PHE A 45 -23.79 4.28 1.62
CA PHE A 45 -23.60 4.87 0.30
C PHE A 45 -24.17 6.28 0.22
N ALA A 46 -25.33 6.54 0.83
CA ALA A 46 -25.87 7.89 0.94
C ALA A 46 -24.91 8.85 1.68
N ARG A 47 -24.26 8.39 2.76
CA ARG A 47 -23.25 9.19 3.47
C ARG A 47 -22.00 9.42 2.65
N VAL A 48 -21.51 8.41 1.92
CA VAL A 48 -20.34 8.54 1.04
C VAL A 48 -20.63 9.48 -0.11
N SER A 49 -21.80 9.37 -0.75
CA SER A 49 -22.23 10.27 -1.83
C SER A 49 -22.47 11.71 -1.39
N ALA A 50 -22.71 11.94 -0.11
CA ALA A 50 -22.82 13.29 0.47
C ALA A 50 -21.46 13.94 0.77
N LEU A 51 -20.34 13.21 0.65
CA LEU A 51 -19.01 13.79 0.78
C LEU A 51 -18.68 14.59 -0.48
N HIS A 52 -18.20 15.82 -0.29
CA HIS A 52 -17.69 16.63 -1.38
C HIS A 52 -16.44 15.98 -1.96
N SER A 53 -16.31 16.01 -3.29
CA SER A 53 -15.04 15.69 -3.93
C SER A 53 -13.98 16.72 -3.53
N PRO A 54 -12.74 16.29 -3.27
CA PRO A 54 -11.65 17.23 -3.05
C PRO A 54 -11.41 18.05 -4.32
N ASP A 55 -10.97 19.30 -4.13
CA ASP A 55 -10.54 20.14 -5.25
C ASP A 55 -9.35 19.49 -5.99
N GLU A 56 -9.22 19.81 -7.27
CA GLU A 56 -8.06 19.39 -8.05
C GLU A 56 -6.78 19.93 -7.43
N HIS A 57 -5.74 19.08 -7.40
CA HIS A 57 -4.44 19.50 -6.92
C HIS A 57 -3.86 20.61 -7.82
N ARG A 58 -3.45 21.71 -7.20
CA ARG A 58 -2.81 22.83 -7.89
C ARG A 58 -1.31 22.59 -7.90
N TRP A 59 -0.77 22.31 -9.08
CA TRP A 59 0.67 22.10 -9.26
C TRP A 59 1.42 23.43 -9.12
N ASP A 60 2.21 23.58 -8.06
CA ASP A 60 3.25 24.61 -7.86
C ASP A 60 4.66 24.01 -7.76
N GLY A 61 4.76 22.70 -7.53
CA GLY A 61 5.98 21.89 -7.57
C GLY A 61 5.67 20.41 -7.80
N PRO A 62 6.65 19.53 -7.58
CA PRO A 62 6.40 18.09 -7.46
C PRO A 62 5.48 17.78 -6.28
N TRP A 63 4.66 16.74 -6.43
CA TRP A 63 3.93 16.13 -5.32
C TRP A 63 4.64 14.83 -4.89
N ASP A 64 5.04 14.77 -3.63
CA ASP A 64 6.04 13.85 -3.10
C ASP A 64 5.41 12.77 -2.22
N LEU A 65 5.31 11.55 -2.77
CA LEU A 65 4.76 10.37 -2.09
C LEU A 65 5.87 9.42 -1.68
N LEU A 66 5.95 9.12 -0.38
CA LEU A 66 6.77 8.03 0.12
C LEU A 66 5.93 6.76 0.27
N VAL A 67 6.33 5.67 -0.38
CA VAL A 67 5.75 4.34 -0.13
C VAL A 67 6.75 3.52 0.67
N THR A 68 6.34 2.97 1.81
CA THR A 68 7.22 2.19 2.67
C THR A 68 6.68 0.78 2.87
N GLY A 69 7.59 -0.17 3.11
CA GLY A 69 7.19 -1.54 3.42
C GLY A 69 8.39 -2.46 3.56
N VAL A 70 8.10 -3.75 3.63
CA VAL A 70 9.11 -4.80 3.74
C VAL A 70 9.34 -5.47 2.38
N GLY A 71 10.57 -5.92 2.10
CA GLY A 71 10.89 -6.64 0.86
C GLY A 71 9.93 -7.80 0.59
N GLY A 72 9.36 -7.83 -0.62
CA GLY A 72 8.36 -8.82 -1.03
C GLY A 72 6.89 -8.40 -0.83
N THR A 73 6.61 -7.24 -0.23
CA THR A 73 5.24 -6.73 -0.02
C THR A 73 4.67 -5.92 -1.18
N GLY A 74 5.44 -5.72 -2.26
CA GLY A 74 4.99 -5.03 -3.47
C GLY A 74 5.20 -3.51 -3.48
N VAL A 75 5.98 -2.94 -2.54
CA VAL A 75 6.29 -1.50 -2.48
C VAL A 75 6.75 -0.92 -3.83
N VAL A 76 7.74 -1.56 -4.46
CA VAL A 76 8.25 -1.13 -5.79
C VAL A 76 7.18 -1.23 -6.87
N THR A 77 6.34 -2.26 -6.81
CA THR A 77 5.24 -2.43 -7.76
C THR A 77 4.22 -1.30 -7.63
N VAL A 78 3.91 -0.87 -6.41
CA VAL A 78 3.03 0.29 -6.17
C VAL A 78 3.62 1.55 -6.80
N GLY A 79 4.92 1.83 -6.59
CA GLY A 79 5.58 2.97 -7.22
C GLY A 79 5.51 2.95 -8.76
N ALA A 80 5.77 1.79 -9.37
CA ALA A 80 5.68 1.60 -10.81
C ALA A 80 4.24 1.79 -11.35
N LEU A 81 3.23 1.30 -10.63
CA LEU A 81 1.82 1.48 -11.00
C LEU A 81 1.39 2.94 -10.95
N ILE A 82 1.83 3.68 -9.93
CA ILE A 82 1.55 5.11 -9.81
C ILE A 82 2.23 5.89 -10.94
N ALA A 83 3.48 5.57 -11.27
CA ALA A 83 4.18 6.20 -12.39
C ALA A 83 3.49 5.93 -13.73
N MET A 84 2.99 4.71 -13.95
CA MET A 84 2.20 4.39 -15.15
C MET A 84 0.86 5.14 -15.17
N ALA A 85 0.16 5.25 -14.03
CA ALA A 85 -1.07 6.05 -13.95
C ALA A 85 -0.81 7.51 -14.30
N ALA A 86 0.26 8.11 -13.75
CA ALA A 86 0.68 9.46 -14.09
C ALA A 86 0.95 9.61 -15.60
N HIS A 87 1.68 8.65 -16.19
CA HIS A 87 1.93 8.64 -17.63
C HIS A 87 0.64 8.59 -18.47
N LEU A 88 -0.32 7.73 -18.11
CA LEU A 88 -1.61 7.63 -18.79
C LEU A 88 -2.44 8.91 -18.70
N GLU A 89 -2.27 9.68 -17.62
CA GLU A 89 -2.91 10.99 -17.43
C GLU A 89 -2.13 12.16 -18.05
N GLY A 90 -1.07 11.89 -18.82
CA GLY A 90 -0.22 12.93 -19.43
C GLY A 90 0.64 13.70 -18.43
N LYS A 91 0.78 13.19 -17.20
CA LYS A 91 1.63 13.73 -16.14
C LYS A 91 3.02 13.10 -16.20
N SER A 92 3.94 13.69 -15.45
CA SER A 92 5.31 13.20 -15.28
C SER A 92 5.49 12.56 -13.92
N ALA A 93 6.31 11.51 -13.84
CA ALA A 93 6.65 10.85 -12.59
C ALA A 93 8.14 10.48 -12.54
N SER A 94 8.68 10.45 -11.33
CA SER A 94 10.04 10.01 -11.04
C SER A 94 9.99 9.05 -9.86
N VAL A 95 10.62 7.89 -9.98
CA VAL A 95 10.61 6.85 -8.95
C VAL A 95 12.03 6.47 -8.57
N LEU A 96 12.32 6.46 -7.27
CA LEU A 96 13.57 5.98 -6.71
C LEU A 96 13.30 4.97 -5.61
N ASP A 97 13.79 3.74 -5.79
CA ASP A 97 13.62 2.67 -4.80
C ASP A 97 14.91 2.45 -4.00
N PHE A 98 14.78 2.46 -2.68
CA PHE A 98 15.80 2.02 -1.74
C PHE A 98 15.38 0.70 -1.12
N MET A 99 16.24 -0.32 -1.27
CA MET A 99 16.06 -1.63 -0.66
C MET A 99 17.15 -1.83 0.40
N GLY A 100 16.75 -2.15 1.62
CA GLY A 100 17.67 -2.52 2.68
C GLY A 100 18.45 -3.79 2.34
N PHE A 101 19.69 -3.88 2.83
CA PHE A 101 20.62 -4.98 2.51
C PHE A 101 20.23 -6.36 3.08
N ALA A 102 19.13 -6.47 3.83
CA ALA A 102 18.74 -7.72 4.45
C ALA A 102 18.21 -8.72 3.40
N GLN A 103 18.72 -9.95 3.45
CA GLN A 103 18.38 -11.02 2.50
C GLN A 103 16.89 -11.41 2.51
N LYS A 104 16.20 -11.22 3.64
CA LYS A 104 14.74 -11.31 3.79
C LYS A 104 14.30 -10.28 4.83
N GLY A 105 13.17 -9.62 4.59
CA GLY A 105 12.60 -8.71 5.58
C GLY A 105 13.25 -7.31 5.65
N GLY A 106 14.09 -6.94 4.68
CA GLY A 106 14.67 -5.60 4.62
C GLY A 106 13.63 -4.52 4.42
N SER A 107 13.85 -3.34 5.00
CA SER A 107 13.05 -2.15 4.73
C SER A 107 13.15 -1.77 3.26
N VAL A 108 12.04 -1.35 2.67
CA VAL A 108 11.97 -0.82 1.33
C VAL A 108 11.26 0.52 1.38
N LEU A 109 11.89 1.54 0.81
CA LEU A 109 11.34 2.87 0.63
C LEU A 109 11.30 3.17 -0.86
N SER A 110 10.14 3.54 -1.39
CA SER A 110 9.97 3.99 -2.76
C SER A 110 9.55 5.46 -2.74
N PHE A 111 10.41 6.31 -3.27
CA PHE A 111 10.18 7.74 -3.42
C PHE A 111 9.49 7.96 -4.77
N VAL A 112 8.22 8.36 -4.74
CA VAL A 112 7.40 8.57 -5.94
C VAL A 112 7.06 10.05 -6.04
N ARG A 113 7.67 10.74 -7.00
CA ARG A 113 7.44 12.17 -7.24
C ARG A 113 6.58 12.35 -8.47
N LEU A 114 5.54 13.16 -8.39
CA LEU A 114 4.58 13.43 -9.47
C LEU A 114 4.67 14.90 -9.88
N ALA A 115 4.43 15.20 -11.15
CA ALA A 115 4.32 16.58 -11.64
C ALA A 115 3.38 16.66 -12.85
N ASP A 116 2.76 17.82 -13.07
CA ASP A 116 2.04 18.11 -14.32
C ASP A 116 2.97 18.14 -15.54
N VAL A 117 4.20 18.63 -15.38
CA VAL A 117 5.19 18.73 -16.46
C VAL A 117 6.57 18.20 -16.04
N PRO A 118 7.38 17.67 -16.99
CA PRO A 118 8.67 17.08 -16.66
C PRO A 118 9.66 18.05 -16.02
N SER A 119 9.61 19.34 -16.40
CA SER A 119 10.55 20.36 -15.94
C SER A 119 10.46 20.68 -14.46
N ARG A 120 9.40 20.25 -13.76
CA ARG A 120 9.28 20.39 -12.31
C ARG A 120 10.00 19.29 -11.54
N LEU A 121 10.30 18.15 -12.17
CA LEU A 121 11.00 17.02 -11.56
C LEU A 121 12.53 17.24 -11.62
N ASN A 122 13.05 18.00 -10.66
CA ASN A 122 14.47 18.38 -10.57
C ASN A 122 15.37 17.34 -9.87
N GLN A 123 14.82 16.53 -8.97
CA GLN A 123 15.50 15.45 -8.25
C GLN A 123 14.59 14.23 -8.12
N VAL A 124 15.17 13.04 -7.97
CA VAL A 124 14.42 11.77 -7.92
C VAL A 124 14.07 11.38 -6.47
N ARG A 125 14.85 11.86 -5.49
CA ARG A 125 14.66 11.62 -4.06
C ARG A 125 13.81 12.74 -3.44
N ILE A 126 12.94 12.38 -2.49
CA ILE A 126 12.25 13.35 -1.62
C ILE A 126 13.23 13.81 -0.54
N ASP A 127 13.35 15.12 -0.37
CA ASP A 127 14.26 15.71 0.62
C ASP A 127 13.64 15.68 2.03
N THR A 128 14.41 16.10 3.02
CA THR A 128 14.01 16.15 4.42
C THR A 128 12.79 17.06 4.60
N GLN A 129 11.73 16.55 5.24
CA GLN A 129 10.47 17.25 5.51
C GLN A 129 9.77 17.78 4.24
N GLN A 130 9.88 17.06 3.13
CA GLN A 130 9.23 17.38 1.85
C GLN A 130 8.19 16.35 1.40
N ALA A 131 7.97 15.25 2.13
CA ALA A 131 6.92 14.30 1.79
C ALA A 131 5.52 14.90 2.02
N ASP A 132 4.70 14.94 0.98
CA ASP A 132 3.29 15.35 1.06
C ASP A 132 2.41 14.23 1.64
N ALA A 133 2.78 12.98 1.36
CA ALA A 133 2.06 11.81 1.82
C ALA A 133 2.97 10.61 2.04
N ILE A 134 2.55 9.73 2.95
CA ILE A 134 3.15 8.42 3.16
C ILE A 134 2.11 7.31 2.98
N LEU A 135 2.45 6.30 2.19
CA LEU A 135 1.73 5.03 2.10
C LEU A 135 2.55 3.96 2.82
N ALA A 136 2.23 3.76 4.10
CA ALA A 136 2.91 2.79 4.95
C ALA A 136 2.31 1.38 4.81
N CYS A 137 2.86 0.58 3.88
CA CYS A 137 2.49 -0.83 3.70
C CYS A 137 3.03 -1.72 4.83
N ASP A 138 3.99 -1.22 5.61
CA ASP A 138 4.41 -1.78 6.89
C ASP A 138 4.58 -0.66 7.92
N LEU A 139 3.96 -0.79 9.09
CA LEU A 139 3.96 0.26 10.11
C LEU A 139 5.34 0.46 10.76
N VAL A 140 6.14 -0.60 10.89
CA VAL A 140 7.47 -0.52 11.50
C VAL A 140 8.41 0.23 10.55
N VAL A 141 8.35 -0.07 9.26
CA VAL A 141 9.14 0.66 8.25
C VAL A 141 8.64 2.09 8.08
N GLY A 142 7.31 2.32 8.06
CA GLY A 142 6.74 3.66 7.96
C GLY A 142 7.04 4.57 9.16
N ALA A 143 7.31 4.00 10.33
CA ALA A 143 7.73 4.73 11.52
C ALA A 143 9.26 4.76 11.73
N SER A 144 10.05 4.31 10.73
CA SER A 144 11.51 4.34 10.84
C SER A 144 12.05 5.78 10.75
N PRO A 145 13.23 6.09 11.32
CA PRO A 145 13.83 7.41 11.22
C PRO A 145 14.00 7.88 9.77
N GLU A 146 14.34 6.97 8.86
CA GLU A 146 14.52 7.26 7.44
C GLU A 146 13.22 7.69 6.75
N ALA A 147 12.08 7.10 7.15
CA ALA A 147 10.77 7.44 6.63
C ALA A 147 10.17 8.69 7.30
N LEU A 148 10.46 8.92 8.58
CA LEU A 148 9.96 10.10 9.31
C LEU A 148 10.79 11.37 9.07
N GLN A 149 11.99 11.23 8.49
CA GLN A 149 12.83 12.37 8.13
C GLN A 149 12.37 13.05 6.83
N THR A 150 11.73 12.31 5.92
CA THR A 150 11.17 12.84 4.66
C THR A 150 9.89 13.61 4.92
#